data_AF-A0A7V7N255-F1
#
_entry.id   AF-A0A7V7N255-F1
#
_cell.length_a   1.000
_cell.length_b   1.000
_cell.length_c   1.000
_cell.angle_alpha   90.00
_cell.angle_beta   90.00
_cell.angle_gamma   90.00
#
_symmetry.space_group_name_H-M   'P 1'
#
loop_
_entity.id
_entity.type
_entity.pdbx_description
1 polymer ?
#
loop_
_entity_poly.entity_id
_entity_poly.type
_entity_poly.pdbx_seq_one_letter_code
_entity_poly.pdbx_strand_id
1 'polypeptide(L)'
;GNTITDRLNADLNDDDVVINLASNEYFKAINAKNIKAPIININFKDSKDGKTRVVAIFAKIARGAMARAIIKNRITEPAAIQKLTVDDYRFQTNLSDDNNWVFTRNQPPPKS
;
A
#
# COMPACT_ATOMS: atom_id res chain seq x y z
N GLY A 1 2.06 22.07 -9.10
CA GLY A 1 1.08 22.80 -8.27
C GLY A 1 0.69 21.92 -7.09
N ASN A 2 0.29 22.50 -5.97
CA ASN A 2 0.02 21.76 -4.72
C ASN A 2 -1.45 21.38 -4.51
N THR A 3 -2.34 21.68 -5.46
CA THR A 3 -3.80 21.54 -5.31
C THR A 3 -4.25 20.19 -4.73
N ILE A 4 -3.70 19.08 -5.19
CA ILE A 4 -4.06 17.73 -4.70
C ILE A 4 -3.58 17.53 -3.25
N THR A 5 -2.38 18.03 -2.94
CA THR A 5 -1.78 17.94 -1.59
C THR A 5 -2.55 18.79 -0.60
N ASP A 6 -2.90 20.01 -1.00
CA ASP A 6 -3.66 20.95 -0.16
C ASP A 6 -5.06 20.41 0.11
N ARG A 7 -5.69 19.78 -0.89
CA ARG A 7 -6.99 19.15 -0.71
C ARG A 7 -6.91 17.96 0.24
N LEU A 8 -5.92 17.08 0.06
CA LEU A 8 -5.70 15.95 0.95
C LEU A 8 -5.48 16.42 2.40
N ASN A 9 -4.66 17.46 2.60
CA ASN A 9 -4.45 18.05 3.92
C ASN A 9 -5.71 18.65 4.56
N ALA A 10 -6.67 19.12 3.76
CA ALA A 10 -7.93 19.64 4.28
C ALA A 10 -8.89 18.54 4.76
N ASP A 11 -8.70 17.30 4.28
CA ASP A 11 -9.51 16.14 4.66
C ASP A 11 -8.87 15.33 5.82
N LEU A 12 -7.65 15.69 6.27
CA LEU A 12 -6.89 15.02 7.34
C LEU A 12 -7.11 15.70 8.71
N ASN A 13 -7.10 14.88 9.77
CA ASN A 13 -7.06 15.29 11.18
C ASN A 13 -5.70 14.96 11.82
N ASP A 14 -5.45 15.47 13.03
CA ASP A 14 -4.13 15.42 13.69
C ASP A 14 -3.58 14.00 13.97
N ASP A 15 -4.46 12.98 14.02
CA ASP A 15 -4.10 11.58 14.27
C ASP A 15 -4.26 10.66 13.03
N ASP A 16 -4.58 11.25 11.87
CA ASP A 16 -4.78 10.46 10.66
C ASP A 16 -3.45 9.96 10.09
N VAL A 17 -3.53 8.81 9.41
CA VAL A 17 -2.41 8.22 8.68
C VAL A 17 -2.83 8.01 7.23
N VAL A 18 -1.93 8.38 6.31
CA VAL A 18 -2.15 8.19 4.87
C VAL A 18 -1.60 6.83 4.45
N ILE A 19 -2.50 5.91 4.10
CA ILE A 19 -2.12 4.63 3.49
C ILE A 19 -1.97 4.81 1.98
N ASN A 20 -0.74 4.83 1.50
CA ASN A 20 -0.44 4.94 0.07
C ASN A 20 -0.52 3.56 -0.62
N LEU A 21 -1.63 3.35 -1.33
CA LEU A 21 -1.85 2.23 -2.25
C LEU A 21 -1.78 2.67 -3.72
N ALA A 22 -1.39 3.91 -4.02
CA ALA A 22 -1.30 4.39 -5.39
C ALA A 22 -0.09 3.80 -6.12
N SER A 23 -0.06 3.93 -7.45
CA SER A 23 1.19 3.73 -8.19
C SER A 23 2.13 4.90 -7.95
N ASN A 24 3.44 4.70 -8.17
CA ASN A 24 4.43 5.77 -8.08
C ASN A 24 4.13 6.92 -9.05
N GLU A 25 3.50 6.65 -10.20
CA GLU A 25 3.13 7.68 -11.18
C GLU A 25 2.06 8.63 -10.62
N TYR A 26 0.99 8.10 -10.03
CA TYR A 26 -0.03 8.92 -9.40
C TYR A 26 0.47 9.59 -8.12
N PHE A 27 1.30 8.89 -7.34
CA PHE A 27 1.84 9.45 -6.09
C PHE A 27 2.77 10.64 -6.34
N LYS A 28 3.43 10.73 -7.51
CA LYS A 28 4.22 11.92 -7.89
C LYS A 28 3.36 13.18 -8.08
N ALA A 29 2.05 13.04 -8.25
CA ALA A 29 1.15 14.19 -8.35
C ALA A 29 0.94 14.90 -7.00
N ILE A 30 1.31 14.26 -5.88
CA ILE A 30 1.30 14.88 -4.55
C ILE A 30 2.71 15.29 -4.12
N ASN A 31 2.78 16.37 -3.35
CA ASN A 31 4.01 16.75 -2.66
C ASN A 31 4.01 16.08 -1.28
N ALA A 32 4.52 14.84 -1.23
CA ALA A 32 4.54 14.03 -0.01
C ALA A 32 5.22 14.73 1.19
N LYS A 33 6.19 15.62 0.94
CA LYS A 33 6.87 16.39 2.00
C LYS A 33 5.95 17.40 2.70
N ASN A 34 4.86 17.78 2.03
CA ASN A 34 3.90 18.77 2.53
C ASN A 34 2.62 18.12 3.08
N ILE A 35 2.55 16.80 3.13
CA ILE A 35 1.41 16.09 3.75
C ILE A 35 1.54 16.18 5.27
N LYS A 36 0.46 16.55 5.93
CA LYS A 36 0.39 16.79 7.39
C LYS A 36 0.07 15.52 8.20
N ALA A 37 0.45 14.36 7.69
CA ALA A 37 0.20 13.07 8.30
C ALA A 37 1.33 12.09 7.97
N PRO A 38 1.60 11.08 8.81
CA PRO A 38 2.46 9.96 8.46
C PRO A 38 1.95 9.27 7.19
N ILE A 39 2.87 8.85 6.32
CA ILE A 39 2.55 8.11 5.10
C ILE A 39 3.14 6.70 5.19
N ILE A 40 2.26 5.71 5.06
CA ILE A 40 2.65 4.29 4.98
C ILE A 40 2.50 3.83 3.54
N ASN A 41 3.61 3.40 2.94
CA ASN A 41 3.67 2.91 1.57
C ASN A 41 3.53 1.38 1.55
N ILE A 42 2.47 0.87 0.94
CA ILE A 42 2.25 -0.57 0.82
C ILE A 42 2.69 -1.05 -0.57
N ASN A 43 3.65 -1.97 -0.58
CA ASN A 43 4.26 -2.52 -1.78
C ASN A 43 3.95 -4.02 -1.91
N PHE A 44 3.36 -4.41 -3.04
CA PHE A 44 3.05 -5.80 -3.37
C PHE A 44 4.12 -6.39 -4.28
N LYS A 45 4.75 -7.48 -3.85
CA LYS A 45 5.79 -8.17 -4.63
C LYS A 45 5.50 -9.67 -4.73
N ASP A 46 5.61 -10.24 -5.91
CA ASP A 46 5.54 -11.69 -6.12
C ASP A 46 6.93 -12.31 -5.97
N SER A 47 6.99 -13.48 -5.36
CA SER A 47 8.21 -14.29 -5.22
C SER A 47 8.18 -15.47 -6.18
N LYS A 48 9.27 -15.64 -6.93
CA LYS A 48 9.49 -16.77 -7.83
C LYS A 48 10.99 -17.07 -7.92
N ASP A 49 11.38 -18.34 -7.79
CA ASP A 49 12.77 -18.79 -7.90
C ASP A 49 13.73 -18.03 -6.96
N GLY A 50 13.30 -17.82 -5.70
CA GLY A 50 14.07 -17.07 -4.70
C GLY A 50 14.17 -15.56 -4.94
N LYS A 51 13.52 -15.03 -5.99
CA LYS A 51 13.53 -13.60 -6.32
C LYS A 51 12.17 -12.98 -6.07
N THR A 52 12.16 -11.85 -5.37
CA THR A 52 10.95 -11.06 -5.07
C THR A 52 10.91 -9.81 -5.93
N ARG A 53 9.87 -9.64 -6.74
CA ARG A 53 9.71 -8.50 -7.66
C ARG A 53 8.26 -8.04 -7.78
N VAL A 54 8.05 -6.81 -8.21
CA VAL A 54 6.69 -6.31 -8.50
C VAL A 54 6.22 -6.85 -9.84
N VAL A 55 5.05 -7.47 -9.88
CA VAL A 55 4.32 -7.76 -11.13
C VAL A 55 3.15 -6.79 -11.23
N ALA A 56 3.23 -5.84 -12.17
CA ALA A 56 2.37 -4.64 -12.20
C ALA A 56 0.85 -4.94 -12.18
N ILE A 57 0.40 -5.93 -12.96
CA ILE A 57 -1.02 -6.33 -13.00
C ILE A 57 -1.48 -6.82 -11.63
N PHE A 58 -0.69 -7.69 -11.00
CA PHE A 58 -1.02 -8.26 -9.69
C PHE A 58 -0.96 -7.21 -8.59
N ALA A 59 0.03 -6.32 -8.61
CA ALA A 59 0.11 -5.22 -7.67
C ALA A 59 -1.09 -4.27 -7.81
N LYS A 60 -1.57 -3.99 -9.03
CA LYS A 60 -2.77 -3.17 -9.25
C LYS A 60 -4.03 -3.80 -8.65
N ILE A 61 -4.21 -5.11 -8.84
CA ILE A 61 -5.34 -5.86 -8.28
C ILE A 61 -5.25 -5.85 -6.74
N ALA A 62 -4.08 -6.17 -6.20
CA ALA A 62 -3.84 -6.25 -4.76
C ALA A 62 -4.06 -4.90 -4.06
N ARG A 63 -3.70 -3.76 -4.68
CA ARG A 63 -3.99 -2.42 -4.16
C ARG A 63 -5.49 -2.20 -3.96
N GLY A 64 -6.30 -2.53 -4.97
CA GLY A 64 -7.76 -2.41 -4.87
C GLY A 64 -8.35 -3.36 -3.83
N ALA A 65 -7.84 -4.59 -3.77
CA ALA A 65 -8.27 -5.58 -2.79
C ALA A 65 -7.91 -5.18 -1.35
N MET A 66 -6.74 -4.59 -1.13
CA MET A 66 -6.31 -4.07 0.17
C MET A 66 -7.17 -2.89 0.62
N ALA A 67 -7.40 -1.91 -0.26
CA ALA A 67 -8.30 -0.79 0.04
C ALA A 67 -9.70 -1.28 0.42
N ARG A 68 -10.23 -2.25 -0.35
CA ARG A 68 -11.52 -2.90 -0.03
C ARG A 68 -11.49 -3.60 1.33
N ALA A 69 -10.41 -4.33 1.66
CA ALA A 69 -10.29 -5.04 2.93
C ALA A 69 -10.24 -4.07 4.12
N ILE A 70 -9.46 -2.99 4.03
CA ILE A 70 -9.39 -1.93 5.05
C ILE A 70 -10.79 -1.36 5.32
N ILE A 71 -11.51 -0.97 4.26
CA ILE A 71 -12.85 -0.38 4.36
C ILE A 71 -13.86 -1.39 4.93
N LYS A 72 -13.91 -2.62 4.37
CA LYS A 72 -14.89 -3.63 4.79
C LYS A 72 -14.73 -4.04 6.24
N ASN A 73 -13.49 -4.19 6.70
CA ASN A 73 -13.19 -4.58 8.08
C ASN A 73 -13.17 -3.39 9.04
N ARG A 74 -13.44 -2.17 8.55
CA ARG A 74 -13.42 -0.91 9.33
C ARG A 74 -12.12 -0.77 10.12
N ILE A 75 -10.99 -1.04 9.47
CA ILE A 75 -9.68 -0.92 10.10
C ILE A 75 -9.41 0.56 10.36
N THR A 76 -9.28 0.91 11.64
CA THR A 76 -8.90 2.26 12.10
C THR A 76 -7.47 2.33 12.62
N GLU A 77 -6.89 1.19 13.01
CA GLU A 77 -5.51 1.09 13.50
C GLU A 77 -4.60 0.62 12.35
N PRO A 78 -3.62 1.43 11.88
CA PRO A 78 -2.76 1.06 10.77
C PRO A 78 -2.03 -0.28 10.97
N ALA A 79 -1.57 -0.57 12.20
CA ALA A 79 -0.87 -1.81 12.51
C ALA A 79 -1.71 -3.07 12.25
N ALA A 80 -3.05 -2.97 12.29
CA ALA A 80 -3.93 -4.10 11.98
C ALA A 80 -3.88 -4.52 10.51
N ILE A 81 -3.48 -3.62 9.59
CA ILE A 81 -3.31 -3.91 8.16
C ILE A 81 -2.23 -4.97 7.94
N GLN A 82 -1.17 -4.99 8.77
CA GLN A 82 -0.09 -5.98 8.68
C GLN A 82 -0.59 -7.41 8.89
N LYS A 83 -1.75 -7.59 9.54
CA LYS A 83 -2.38 -8.90 9.78
C LYS A 83 -3.29 -9.35 8.64
N LEU A 84 -3.59 -8.47 7.68
CA LEU A 84 -4.43 -8.81 6.54
C LEU A 84 -3.71 -9.76 5.59
N THR A 85 -4.47 -10.70 5.06
CA THR A 85 -4.08 -11.48 3.87
C THR A 85 -5.00 -11.07 2.73
N VAL A 86 -4.41 -10.62 1.61
CA VAL A 86 -5.15 -10.07 0.47
C VAL A 86 -4.63 -10.71 -0.80
N ASP A 87 -5.44 -11.47 -1.53
CA ASP A 87 -5.02 -12.18 -2.75
C ASP A 87 -3.69 -12.96 -2.58
N ASP A 88 -3.58 -13.66 -1.45
CA ASP A 88 -2.41 -14.41 -0.94
C ASP A 88 -1.19 -13.57 -0.56
N TYR A 89 -1.27 -12.25 -0.67
CA TYR A 89 -0.24 -11.35 -0.15
C TYR A 89 -0.27 -11.28 1.38
N ARG A 90 0.90 -11.47 1.99
CA ARG A 90 1.12 -11.42 3.45
C ARG A 90 2.27 -10.49 3.78
N PHE A 91 2.13 -9.74 4.88
CA PHE A 91 3.15 -8.83 5.35
C PHE A 91 4.48 -9.55 5.63
N GLN A 92 5.59 -8.91 5.25
CA GLN A 92 6.95 -9.43 5.42
C GLN A 92 7.77 -8.48 6.29
N THR A 93 7.91 -8.81 7.57
CA THR A 93 8.64 -7.97 8.55
C THR A 93 10.09 -7.71 8.12
N ASN A 94 10.76 -8.70 7.56
CA ASN A 94 12.17 -8.59 7.13
C ASN A 94 12.38 -7.74 5.86
N LEU A 95 11.31 -7.43 5.12
CA LEU A 95 11.35 -6.59 3.93
C LEU A 95 10.70 -5.22 4.17
N SER A 96 10.23 -4.98 5.38
CA SER A 96 9.48 -3.78 5.74
C SER A 96 10.26 -2.92 6.72
N ASP A 97 9.99 -1.62 6.66
CA ASP A 97 10.41 -0.64 7.66
C ASP A 97 9.18 0.11 8.19
N ASP A 98 9.39 1.13 9.01
CA ASP A 98 8.32 1.89 9.66
C ASP A 98 7.30 2.46 8.66
N ASN A 99 7.77 2.92 7.50
CA ASN A 99 6.97 3.64 6.50
C ASN A 99 6.79 2.88 5.18
N ASN A 100 7.51 1.78 4.97
CA ASN A 100 7.44 0.96 3.76
C ASN A 100 7.11 -0.48 4.13
N TRP A 101 5.86 -0.86 3.90
CA TRP A 101 5.37 -2.19 4.19
C TRP A 101 5.36 -3.03 2.93
N VAL A 102 6.06 -4.15 2.98
CA VAL A 102 6.13 -5.10 1.86
C VAL A 102 5.23 -6.28 2.17
N PHE A 103 4.29 -6.53 1.27
CA PHE A 103 3.52 -7.75 1.25
C PHE A 103 3.98 -8.62 0.09
N THR A 104 4.18 -9.91 0.36
CA THR A 104 4.59 -10.87 -0.67
C THR A 104 3.62 -12.02 -0.81
N ARG A 105 3.62 -12.61 -2.00
CA ARG A 105 2.99 -13.90 -2.28
C ARG A 105 3.88 -14.72 -3.20
N ASN A 106 3.59 -16.01 -3.32
CA ASN A 106 4.18 -16.82 -4.38
C ASN A 106 3.55 -16.43 -5.72
N GLN A 107 4.37 -16.21 -6.75
CA GLN A 107 3.87 -15.83 -8.07
C GLN A 107 2.99 -16.98 -8.61
N PRO A 108 1.71 -16.72 -8.93
CA PRO A 108 0.88 -17.75 -9.53
C PRO A 108 1.43 -18.14 -10.91
N PRO A 109 1.20 -19.40 -11.35
CA PRO A 109 1.58 -19.82 -12.69
C PRO A 109 0.87 -18.94 -13.74
N PRO A 110 1.44 -18.78 -14.94
CA PRO A 110 0.73 -18.17 -16.06
C PRO A 110 -0.62 -18.86 -16.26
N LYS A 111 -1.68 -18.08 -16.51
CA LYS A 111 -2.94 -18.66 -16.97
C LYS A 111 -2.68 -19.29 -18.34
N SER A 112 -2.92 -20.59 -18.45
CA SER A 112 -2.92 -21.35 -19.70
C SER A 112 -3.97 -20.82 -20.67
#